data_AF-A0A933NU66-F1
#
_entry.id   AF-A0A933NU66-F1
#
_cell.length_a   1.000
_cell.length_b   1.000
_cell.length_c   1.000
_cell.angle_alpha   90.00
_cell.angle_beta   90.00
_cell.angle_gamma   90.00
#
_symmetry.space_group_name_H-M   'P 1'
#
loop_
_entity.id
_entity.type
_entity.pdbx_description
1 polymer ?
#
loop_
_entity_poly.entity_id
_entity_poly.type
_entity_poly.pdbx_seq_one_letter_code
_entity_poly.pdbx_strand_id
1 'polypeptide(L)'
;AGPGIGAAPAGPALFRIDPEVERTQTERVRAVRAGRSEAAWRAALEAVDRAARDGSNLVPPIIDAVEAHATLGDIADALRRVFGEYQDSSAA
;
A
#
# COMPACT_ATOMS: atom_id res chain seq x y z
N ALA A 1 21.83 6.64 55.33
CA ALA A 1 21.25 5.71 54.34
C ALA A 1 19.84 6.21 54.01
N GLY A 2 19.65 6.85 52.86
CA GLY A 2 18.34 7.36 52.44
C GLY A 2 17.43 6.21 51.97
N PRO A 3 16.09 6.37 52.04
CA PRO A 3 15.16 5.31 51.69
C PRO A 3 15.27 5.02 50.20
N GLY A 4 15.36 3.74 49.86
CA GLY A 4 15.39 3.26 48.47
C GLY A 4 14.14 3.74 47.75
N ILE A 5 14.35 4.46 46.65
CA ILE A 5 13.33 4.81 45.67
C ILE A 5 12.73 3.49 45.18
N GLY A 6 11.50 3.21 45.65
CA GLY A 6 10.73 2.04 45.28
C GLY A 6 10.60 1.96 43.76
N ALA A 7 10.63 0.74 43.24
CA ALA A 7 10.46 0.44 41.83
C ALA A 7 9.30 1.25 41.25
N ALA A 8 9.58 2.05 40.23
CA ALA A 8 8.56 2.83 39.53
C ALA A 8 7.43 1.89 39.05
N PRO A 9 6.15 2.26 39.18
CA PRO A 9 5.06 1.42 38.72
C PRO A 9 5.21 1.19 37.21
N ALA A 10 5.06 -0.06 36.76
CA ALA A 10 5.06 -0.39 35.34
C ALA A 10 3.99 0.46 34.64
N GLY A 11 4.41 1.29 33.68
CA GLY A 11 3.52 2.11 32.88
C GLY A 11 2.50 1.26 32.09
N PRO A 12 1.48 1.88 31.50
CA PRO A 12 0.46 1.15 30.74
C PRO A 12 1.11 0.31 29.63
N ALA A 13 0.57 -0.89 29.42
CA ALA A 13 1.05 -1.77 28.36
C ALA A 13 0.96 -1.07 27.00
N LEU A 14 2.10 -0.95 26.33
CA LEU A 14 2.18 -0.36 25.00
C LEU A 14 1.76 -1.39 23.95
N PHE A 15 0.91 -0.96 23.02
CA PHE A 15 0.59 -1.76 21.84
C PHE A 15 1.85 -2.04 21.03
N ARG A 16 2.02 -3.30 20.60
CA ARG A 16 3.10 -3.73 19.72
C ARG A 16 2.47 -4.40 18.50
N ILE A 17 3.01 -4.09 17.32
CA ILE A 17 2.63 -4.76 16.09
C ILE A 17 3.26 -6.15 16.09
N ASP A 18 2.44 -7.16 15.86
CA ASP A 18 2.91 -8.54 15.70
C ASP A 18 3.61 -8.69 14.33
N PRO A 19 4.89 -9.11 14.28
CA PRO A 19 5.60 -9.37 13.03
C PRO A 19 4.89 -10.37 12.10
N GLU A 20 4.02 -11.22 12.65
CA GLU A 20 3.23 -12.18 11.88
C GLU A 20 2.29 -11.53 10.88
N VAL A 21 1.81 -10.31 11.19
CA VAL A 21 0.90 -9.55 10.33
C VAL A 21 1.56 -9.30 8.98
N GLU A 22 2.83 -8.91 8.96
CA GLU A 22 3.60 -8.64 7.73
C GLU A 22 3.77 -9.90 6.88
N ARG A 23 4.13 -11.03 7.52
CA ARG A 23 4.29 -12.32 6.82
C ARG A 23 2.97 -12.73 6.16
N THR A 24 1.89 -12.69 6.93
CA THR A 24 0.55 -13.04 6.45
C THR A 24 0.10 -12.14 5.29
N GLN A 25 0.30 -10.81 5.38
CA GLN A 25 -0.08 -9.93 4.27
C GLN A 25 0.77 -10.15 3.02
N THR A 26 2.06 -10.43 3.18
CA THR A 26 2.96 -10.73 2.06
C THR A 26 2.50 -11.99 1.31
N GLU A 27 2.13 -13.04 2.04
CA GLU A 27 1.60 -14.27 1.45
C GLU A 27 0.28 -14.04 0.71
N ARG A 28 -0.63 -13.23 1.28
CA ARG A 28 -1.89 -12.87 0.60
C ARG A 28 -1.66 -12.13 -0.70
N VAL A 29 -0.74 -11.17 -0.73
CA VAL A 29 -0.38 -10.45 -1.96
C VAL A 29 0.22 -11.39 -3.00
N ARG A 30 1.09 -12.32 -2.59
CA ARG A 30 1.65 -13.35 -3.49
C ARG A 30 0.55 -14.24 -4.08
N ALA A 31 -0.41 -14.67 -3.27
CA ALA A 31 -1.53 -15.48 -3.74
C ALA A 31 -2.41 -14.73 -4.75
N VAL A 32 -2.73 -13.46 -4.49
CA VAL A 32 -3.46 -12.59 -5.45
C VAL A 32 -2.71 -12.49 -6.78
N ARG A 33 -1.39 -12.26 -6.73
CA ARG A 33 -0.55 -12.16 -7.94
C ARG A 33 -0.47 -13.48 -8.71
N ALA A 34 -0.45 -14.62 -8.03
CA ALA A 34 -0.39 -15.93 -8.65
C ALA A 34 -1.73 -16.35 -9.31
N GLY A 35 -2.86 -15.91 -8.75
CA GLY A 35 -4.19 -16.31 -9.21
C GLY A 35 -4.82 -15.41 -10.28
N ARG A 36 -4.22 -14.26 -10.61
CA ARG A 36 -4.81 -13.30 -11.54
C ARG A 36 -4.61 -13.66 -13.01
N SER A 37 -5.54 -13.21 -13.86
CA SER A 37 -5.33 -13.17 -15.31
C SER A 37 -4.36 -12.05 -15.66
N GLU A 38 -3.18 -12.40 -16.19
CA GLU A 38 -2.16 -11.42 -16.57
C GLU A 38 -2.66 -10.46 -17.65
N ALA A 39 -3.41 -10.97 -18.63
CA ALA A 39 -3.94 -10.16 -19.72
C ALA A 39 -4.97 -9.13 -19.22
N ALA A 40 -5.92 -9.56 -18.37
CA ALA A 40 -6.95 -8.67 -17.82
C ALA A 40 -6.33 -7.62 -16.90
N TRP A 41 -5.41 -8.05 -16.03
CA TRP A 41 -4.67 -7.17 -15.12
C TRP A 41 -3.90 -6.08 -15.88
N ARG A 42 -3.16 -6.46 -16.92
CA ARG A 42 -2.39 -5.50 -17.72
C ARG A 42 -3.29 -4.52 -18.46
N ALA A 43 -4.35 -5.01 -19.10
CA ALA A 43 -5.31 -4.15 -19.82
C ALA A 43 -5.99 -3.13 -18.90
N ALA A 44 -6.36 -3.54 -17.68
CA ALA A 44 -6.96 -2.64 -16.70
C ALA A 44 -5.96 -1.58 -16.20
N LEU A 45 -4.71 -1.96 -15.92
CA LEU A 45 -3.66 -0.98 -15.56
C LEU A 45 -3.34 0.00 -16.69
N GLU A 46 -3.37 -0.44 -17.94
CA GLU A 46 -3.23 0.46 -19.10
C GLU A 46 -4.40 1.45 -19.18
N ALA A 47 -5.61 1.05 -18.80
CA ALA A 47 -6.76 1.96 -18.73
C ALA A 47 -6.60 3.01 -17.63
N VAL A 48 -6.10 2.62 -16.45
CA VAL A 48 -5.76 3.56 -15.36
C VAL A 48 -4.70 4.56 -15.82
N ASP A 49 -3.65 4.07 -16.46
CA ASP A 49 -2.54 4.88 -16.96
C ASP A 49 -2.99 5.86 -18.07
N ARG A 50 -3.88 5.43 -18.99
CA ARG A 50 -4.51 6.33 -19.98
C ARG A 50 -5.35 7.41 -19.31
N ALA A 51 -6.23 7.02 -18.38
CA ALA A 51 -7.10 7.97 -17.68
C ALA A 51 -6.29 9.01 -16.88
N ALA A 52 -5.18 8.59 -16.30
CA ALA A 52 -4.26 9.50 -15.62
C ALA A 52 -3.60 10.51 -16.58
N ARG A 53 -3.29 10.11 -17.83
CA ARG A 53 -2.67 10.99 -18.83
C ARG A 53 -3.66 11.95 -19.49
N ASP A 54 -4.88 11.50 -19.77
CA ASP A 54 -5.88 12.29 -20.48
C ASP A 54 -6.78 13.13 -19.55
N GLY A 55 -6.69 12.91 -18.24
CA GLY A 55 -7.44 13.65 -17.23
C GLY A 55 -8.90 13.21 -17.07
N SER A 56 -9.27 12.06 -17.63
CA SER A 56 -10.58 11.45 -17.41
C SER A 56 -10.74 10.88 -16.00
N ASN A 57 -11.96 10.49 -15.64
CA ASN A 57 -12.26 9.97 -14.30
C ASN A 57 -11.51 8.66 -14.04
N LEU A 58 -10.67 8.64 -13.00
CA LEU A 58 -9.87 7.48 -12.61
C LEU A 58 -10.67 6.35 -11.93
N VAL A 59 -11.85 6.66 -11.36
CA VAL A 59 -12.58 5.68 -10.55
C VAL A 59 -13.01 4.45 -11.35
N PRO A 60 -13.65 4.58 -12.54
CA PRO A 60 -14.02 3.40 -13.33
C PRO A 60 -12.85 2.46 -13.66
N PRO A 61 -11.72 2.91 -14.25
CA PRO A 61 -10.62 1.99 -14.55
C PRO A 61 -9.91 1.45 -13.30
N ILE A 62 -9.96 2.15 -12.15
CA ILE A 62 -9.46 1.62 -10.88
C ILE A 62 -10.33 0.45 -10.40
N ILE A 63 -11.66 0.54 -10.54
CA ILE A 63 -12.57 -0.58 -10.22
C ILE A 63 -12.23 -1.77 -11.11
N ASP A 64 -12.10 -1.57 -12.43
CA ASP A 64 -11.72 -2.63 -13.37
C ASP A 64 -10.38 -3.28 -12.99
N ALA A 65 -9.40 -2.47 -12.54
CA ALA A 65 -8.10 -2.98 -12.08
C ALA A 65 -8.24 -3.83 -10.80
N VAL A 66 -9.07 -3.42 -9.85
CA VAL A 66 -9.33 -4.19 -8.62
C VAL A 66 -10.04 -5.50 -8.95
N GLU A 67 -11.03 -5.50 -9.83
CA GLU A 67 -11.71 -6.71 -10.32
C GLU A 67 -10.74 -7.65 -11.05
N ALA A 68 -9.79 -7.08 -11.80
CA ALA A 68 -8.68 -7.80 -12.42
C ALA A 68 -7.56 -8.20 -11.45
N HIS A 69 -7.78 -8.08 -10.13
CA HIS A 69 -6.85 -8.48 -9.08
C HIS A 69 -5.51 -7.71 -9.13
N ALA A 70 -5.54 -6.44 -9.51
CA ALA A 70 -4.44 -5.52 -9.28
C ALA A 70 -4.31 -5.20 -7.79
N THR A 71 -3.07 -5.11 -7.31
CA THR A 71 -2.79 -4.68 -5.94
C THR A 71 -2.81 -3.16 -5.83
N LEU A 72 -2.96 -2.63 -4.61
CA LEU A 72 -2.80 -1.19 -4.37
C LEU A 72 -1.45 -0.67 -4.91
N GLY A 73 -0.38 -1.45 -4.71
CA GLY A 73 0.95 -1.12 -5.24
C GLY A 73 0.96 -0.99 -6.76
N ASP A 74 0.34 -1.93 -7.48
CA ASP A 74 0.30 -1.91 -8.95
C ASP A 74 -0.44 -0.66 -9.49
N ILE A 75 -1.57 -0.31 -8.87
CA ILE A 75 -2.36 0.88 -9.23
C ILE A 75 -1.60 2.16 -8.89
N ALA A 76 -1.01 2.23 -7.68
CA ALA A 76 -0.20 3.36 -7.26
C ALA A 76 1.04 3.55 -8.14
N ASP A 77 1.72 2.47 -8.56
CA ASP A 77 2.83 2.51 -9.50
C ASP A 77 2.39 3.07 -10.86
N ALA A 78 1.21 2.70 -11.35
CA ALA A 78 0.67 3.25 -12.60
C ALA A 78 0.44 4.76 -12.50
N LEU A 79 -0.17 5.24 -11.42
CA LEU A 79 -0.39 6.67 -11.20
C LEU A 79 0.93 7.43 -10.99
N ARG A 80 1.88 6.86 -10.25
CA ARG A 80 3.21 7.46 -10.03
C ARG A 80 4.01 7.62 -11.30
N ARG A 81 3.88 6.72 -12.28
CA ARG A 81 4.52 6.90 -13.60
C ARG A 81 4.02 8.13 -14.36
N VAL A 82 2.80 8.59 -14.08
CA VAL A 82 2.19 9.73 -14.78
C VAL A 82 2.34 11.02 -13.96
N PHE A 83 2.03 10.97 -12.67
CA PHE A 83 2.00 12.15 -11.80
C PHE A 83 3.29 12.38 -11.02
N GLY A 84 4.17 11.39 -10.96
CA GLY A 84 5.32 11.39 -10.07
C GLY A 84 4.94 11.14 -8.61
N GLU A 85 5.87 11.43 -7.72
CA GLU A 85 5.67 11.42 -6.26
C GLU A 85 5.89 12.84 -5.74
N TYR A 86 5.10 13.24 -4.74
CA TYR A 86 5.33 14.51 -4.07
C TYR A 86 6.69 14.49 -3.35
N GLN A 87 7.45 15.57 -3.51
CA GLN A 87 8.73 15.78 -2.83
C GLN A 87 8.65 17.11 -2.06
N ASP A 88 8.99 17.07 -0.77
CA ASP A 88 9.02 18.27 0.05
C ASP A 88 10.22 19.14 -0.32
N SER A 89 9.97 20.40 -0.70
CA SER A 89 11.00 21.36 -1.06
C SER A 89 11.95 21.74 0.07
N SER A 90 11.61 21.42 1.32
CA SER A 90 12.41 21.73 2.52
C SER A 90 13.43 20.65 2.91
N ALA A 91 13.45 19.51 2.22
CA ALA A 91 14.38 18.40 2.50
C ALA A 91 15.76 18.53 1.82
N ALA A 92 16.17 19.75 1.41
CA ALA A 92 17.46 20.03 0.78
C ALA A 92 18.47 20.63 1.77
#